data_AF-K0HUE4-F1
#
_entry.id   AF-K0HUE4-F1
#
_cell.length_a   1.000
_cell.length_b   1.000
_cell.length_c   1.000
_cell.angle_alpha   90.00
_cell.angle_beta   90.00
_cell.angle_gamma   90.00
#
_symmetry.space_group_name_H-M   'P 1'
#
loop_
_entity.id
_entity.type
_entity.pdbx_description
1 polymer ?
#
loop_
_entity_poly.entity_id
_entity_poly.type
_entity_poly.pdbx_seq_one_letter_code
_entity_poly.pdbx_strand_id
1 'polypeptide(L)'
;MNLNAWRTHTDFLLFAIIGILNTFVHGGVLMWAVEKLQLTLLLAHTLAFAVANLFSYIANSRITFKAPLSVLRYARFLLASLVALGLTLCIAWVTSRLGLHYQIGFVIIVFTVPLFSFAVIKFWAFAGHRSTPSQRV
;
A
#
# COMPACT_ATOMS: atom_id res chain seq x y z
N MET A 1 4.58 21.35 21.59
CA MET A 1 4.89 20.10 20.86
C MET A 1 3.65 19.68 20.08
N ASN A 2 3.68 19.65 18.74
CA ASN A 2 2.49 19.54 17.89
C ASN A 2 1.98 18.08 17.82
N LEU A 3 0.87 17.77 18.50
CA LEU A 3 0.26 16.42 18.57
C LEU A 3 -0.04 15.81 17.18
N ASN A 4 -0.23 16.65 16.15
CA ASN A 4 -0.51 16.19 14.78
C ASN A 4 0.73 15.62 14.07
N ALA A 5 1.93 16.11 14.43
CA ALA A 5 3.18 15.62 13.86
C ALA A 5 3.50 14.21 14.40
N TRP A 6 3.40 14.00 15.71
CA TRP A 6 3.63 12.70 16.36
C TRP A 6 2.72 11.60 15.80
N ARG A 7 1.43 11.91 15.65
CA ARG A 7 0.47 10.95 15.06
C ARG A 7 0.81 10.59 13.63
N THR A 8 1.33 11.54 12.85
CA THR A 8 1.73 11.28 11.46
C THR A 8 2.93 10.37 11.34
N HIS A 9 3.92 10.50 12.22
CA HIS A 9 5.06 9.59 12.26
C HIS A 9 4.64 8.17 12.68
N THR A 10 3.77 8.03 13.67
CA THR A 10 3.25 6.70 14.08
C THR A 10 2.41 6.05 12.98
N ASP A 11 1.54 6.81 12.30
CA ASP A 11 0.76 6.30 11.16
C ASP A 11 1.69 5.75 10.06
N PHE A 12 2.79 6.45 9.77
CA PHE A 12 3.76 6.03 8.76
C PHE A 12 4.49 4.75 9.18
N LEU A 13 4.92 4.64 10.45
CA LEU A 13 5.58 3.44 10.96
C LEU A 13 4.66 2.22 10.91
N LEU A 14 3.40 2.38 11.33
CA LEU A 14 2.41 1.30 11.25
C LEU A 14 2.13 0.91 9.80
N PHE A 15 1.99 1.90 8.90
CA PHE A 15 1.84 1.66 7.47
C PHE A 15 3.03 0.89 6.90
N ALA A 16 4.26 1.25 7.27
CA ALA A 16 5.47 0.58 6.83
C ALA A 16 5.54 -0.88 7.34
N ILE A 17 5.23 -1.11 8.62
CA ILE A 17 5.19 -2.46 9.21
C ILE A 17 4.13 -3.31 8.50
N ILE A 18 2.94 -2.77 8.28
CA ILE A 18 1.88 -3.47 7.52
C ILE A 18 2.36 -3.75 6.09
N GLY A 19 3.09 -2.83 5.46
CA GLY A 19 3.70 -3.02 4.15
C GLY A 19 4.66 -4.22 4.11
N ILE A 20 5.54 -4.33 5.09
CA ILE A 20 6.48 -5.47 5.23
C ILE A 20 5.70 -6.79 5.40
N LEU A 21 4.71 -6.81 6.30
CA LEU A 21 3.84 -7.97 6.49
C LEU A 21 3.09 -8.33 5.21
N ASN A 22 2.66 -7.33 4.45
CA ASN A 22 1.95 -7.52 3.19
C ASN A 22 2.82 -8.16 2.11
N THR A 23 4.13 -7.90 2.10
CA THR A 23 5.07 -8.59 1.22
C THR A 23 5.13 -10.09 1.52
N PHE A 24 5.14 -10.47 2.80
CA PHE A 24 5.07 -11.88 3.19
C PHE A 24 3.74 -12.53 2.82
N VAL A 25 2.62 -11.83 3.01
CA VAL A 25 1.29 -12.30 2.56
C VAL A 25 1.29 -12.52 1.04
N HIS A 26 1.80 -11.56 0.26
CA HIS A 26 1.89 -11.70 -1.19
C HIS A 26 2.74 -12.91 -1.59
N GLY A 27 3.95 -13.03 -1.03
CA GLY A 27 4.85 -14.15 -1.31
C GLY A 27 4.23 -15.50 -0.94
N GLY A 28 3.59 -15.59 0.23
CA GLY A 28 2.91 -16.81 0.67
C GLY A 28 1.75 -17.22 -0.24
N VAL A 29 0.90 -16.28 -0.64
CA VAL A 29 -0.21 -16.55 -1.57
C VAL A 29 0.31 -16.92 -2.95
N LEU A 30 1.37 -16.25 -3.43
CA LEU A 30 2.01 -16.56 -4.70
C LEU A 30 2.54 -18.00 -4.73
N MET A 31 3.34 -18.38 -3.73
CA MET A 31 3.90 -19.73 -3.62
C MET A 31 2.79 -20.77 -3.54
N TRP A 32 1.78 -20.55 -2.69
CA TRP A 32 0.64 -21.45 -2.58
C TRP A 32 -0.14 -21.59 -3.89
N ALA A 33 -0.39 -20.49 -4.61
CA ALA A 33 -1.11 -20.49 -5.88
C ALA A 33 -0.34 -21.21 -6.99
N VAL A 34 0.99 -21.05 -7.05
CA VAL A 34 1.83 -21.77 -8.02
C VAL A 34 1.92 -23.25 -7.66
N GLU A 35 2.22 -23.58 -6.40
CA GLU A 35 2.53 -24.96 -6.01
C GLU A 35 1.28 -25.83 -5.83
N LYS A 36 0.19 -25.28 -5.27
CA LYS A 36 -1.01 -26.05 -4.94
C LYS A 36 -2.10 -25.94 -5.98
N LEU A 37 -2.28 -24.76 -6.58
CA LEU A 37 -3.30 -24.55 -7.60
C LEU A 37 -2.75 -24.69 -9.03
N GLN A 38 -1.42 -24.81 -9.20
CA GLN A 38 -0.77 -24.93 -10.52
C GLN A 38 -1.17 -23.79 -11.47
N LEU A 39 -1.43 -22.60 -10.92
CA LEU A 39 -1.76 -21.43 -11.73
C LEU A 39 -0.53 -20.94 -12.49
N THR A 40 -0.78 -20.32 -13.65
CA THR A 40 0.28 -19.59 -14.36
C THR A 40 0.82 -18.46 -13.49
N LEU A 41 2.09 -18.11 -13.68
CA LEU A 41 2.76 -17.08 -12.86
C LEU A 41 2.01 -15.74 -12.89
N LEU A 42 1.44 -15.37 -14.04
CA LEU A 42 0.60 -14.18 -14.20
C LEU A 42 -0.65 -14.24 -13.30
N LEU A 43 -1.39 -15.36 -13.34
CA LEU A 43 -2.60 -15.53 -12.53
C LEU A 43 -2.27 -15.60 -11.03
N ALA A 44 -1.18 -16.27 -10.68
CA ALA A 44 -0.70 -16.37 -9.31
C ALA A 44 -0.31 -15.00 -8.74
N HIS A 45 0.43 -14.17 -9.49
CA HIS A 45 0.73 -12.79 -9.09
C HIS A 45 -0.53 -11.93 -8.97
N THR A 46 -1.49 -12.11 -9.88
CA THR A 46 -2.76 -11.35 -9.84
C THR A 46 -3.56 -11.69 -8.57
N LEU A 47 -3.68 -12.99 -8.25
CA LEU A 47 -4.34 -13.45 -7.03
C LEU A 47 -3.61 -12.96 -5.78
N ALA A 48 -2.28 -13.11 -5.74
CA ALA A 48 -1.46 -12.66 -4.63
C ALA A 48 -1.57 -11.14 -4.42
N PHE A 49 -1.60 -10.35 -5.49
CA PHE A 49 -1.83 -8.90 -5.40
C PHE A 49 -3.21 -8.58 -4.84
N ALA A 50 -4.27 -9.24 -5.31
CA ALA A 50 -5.63 -9.01 -4.84
C ALA A 50 -5.79 -9.31 -3.33
N VAL A 51 -5.28 -10.46 -2.89
CA VAL A 51 -5.34 -10.89 -1.48
C VAL A 51 -4.51 -9.95 -0.58
N ALA A 52 -3.28 -9.65 -0.99
CA ALA A 52 -2.40 -8.74 -0.25
C ALA A 52 -3.00 -7.32 -0.19
N ASN A 53 -3.53 -6.79 -1.30
CA ASN A 53 -4.15 -5.48 -1.32
C ASN A 53 -5.36 -5.38 -0.37
N LEU A 54 -6.21 -6.42 -0.35
CA LEU A 54 -7.35 -6.49 0.58
C LEU A 54 -6.89 -6.57 2.04
N PHE A 55 -5.89 -7.42 2.34
CA PHE A 55 -5.29 -7.51 3.66
C PHE A 55 -4.74 -6.16 4.13
N SER A 56 -3.94 -5.51 3.29
CA SER A 56 -3.34 -4.20 3.58
C SER A 56 -4.40 -3.13 3.82
N TYR A 57 -5.50 -3.12 3.05
CA TYR A 57 -6.61 -2.22 3.28
C TYR A 57 -7.27 -2.44 4.65
N ILE A 58 -7.56 -3.70 5.01
CA ILE A 58 -8.21 -4.03 6.29
C ILE A 58 -7.28 -3.67 7.45
N ALA A 59 -6.01 -4.03 7.36
CA ALA A 59 -5.00 -3.75 8.38
C ALA A 59 -4.81 -2.23 8.57
N ASN A 60 -4.63 -1.48 7.48
CA ASN A 60 -4.47 -0.02 7.57
C ASN A 60 -5.75 0.68 8.06
N SER A 61 -6.93 0.18 7.68
CA SER A 61 -8.20 0.74 8.18
C SER A 61 -8.34 0.54 9.69
N ARG A 62 -8.04 -0.67 10.21
CA ARG A 62 -8.25 -1.00 11.63
C ARG A 62 -7.13 -0.51 12.55
N ILE A 63 -5.88 -0.63 12.12
CA ILE A 63 -4.70 -0.41 12.96
C ILE A 63 -4.17 1.02 12.77
N THR A 64 -3.86 1.40 11.53
CA THR A 64 -3.22 2.69 11.21
C THR A 64 -4.20 3.85 11.35
N PHE A 65 -5.29 3.84 10.60
CA PHE A 65 -6.19 4.99 10.48
C PHE A 65 -7.42 4.91 11.39
N LYS A 66 -7.67 3.75 12.02
CA LYS A 66 -8.82 3.49 12.90
C LYS A 66 -10.16 3.95 12.30
N ALA A 67 -10.36 3.62 11.02
CA ALA A 67 -11.54 3.97 10.24
C ALA A 67 -12.38 2.72 9.93
N PRO A 68 -13.72 2.84 9.83
CA PRO A 68 -14.60 1.74 9.50
C PRO A 68 -14.37 1.28 8.06
N LEU A 69 -14.58 0.00 7.81
CA LEU A 69 -14.50 -0.56 6.46
C LEU A 69 -15.63 0.02 5.60
N SER A 70 -15.30 0.40 4.37
CA SER A 70 -16.26 0.88 3.37
C SER A 70 -15.82 0.47 1.98
N VAL A 71 -16.77 0.14 1.11
CA VAL A 71 -16.50 -0.20 -0.30
C VAL A 71 -15.87 0.98 -1.02
N LEU A 72 -16.32 2.21 -0.78
CA LEU A 72 -15.76 3.41 -1.39
C LEU A 72 -14.30 3.65 -0.97
N ARG A 73 -13.99 3.44 0.32
CA ARG A 73 -12.61 3.54 0.82
C ARG A 73 -11.72 2.45 0.24
N TYR A 74 -12.25 1.23 0.09
CA TYR A 74 -11.51 0.16 -0.58
C TYR A 74 -11.23 0.49 -2.04
N ALA A 75 -12.20 1.02 -2.79
CA ALA A 75 -12.00 1.44 -4.17
C ALA A 75 -10.91 2.51 -4.30
N ARG A 76 -10.91 3.52 -3.41
CA ARG A 76 -9.83 4.52 -3.35
C ARG A 76 -8.49 3.89 -2.99
N PHE A 77 -8.46 2.99 -2.01
CA PHE A 77 -7.23 2.29 -1.65
C PHE A 77 -6.67 1.46 -2.81
N LEU A 78 -7.52 0.69 -3.48
CA LEU A 78 -7.14 -0.10 -4.66
C LEU A 78 -6.62 0.78 -5.79
N LEU A 79 -7.29 1.91 -6.08
CA LEU A 79 -6.80 2.88 -7.07
C LEU A 79 -5.42 3.44 -6.67
N ALA A 80 -5.22 3.80 -5.40
CA ALA A 80 -3.93 4.26 -4.90
C ALA A 80 -2.83 3.20 -5.08
N SER A 81 -3.14 1.92 -4.79
CA SER A 81 -2.21 0.80 -5.02
C SER A 81 -1.87 0.60 -6.49
N LEU A 82 -2.84 0.75 -7.40
CA LEU A 82 -2.61 0.65 -8.84
C LEU A 82 -1.77 1.81 -9.36
N VAL A 83 -1.97 3.03 -8.85
CA VAL A 83 -1.11 4.18 -9.18
C VAL A 83 0.32 3.94 -8.67
N ALA A 84 0.48 3.42 -7.46
CA ALA A 84 1.79 3.07 -6.91
C ALA A 84 2.51 1.99 -7.74
N LEU A 85 1.76 1.00 -8.24
CA LEU A 85 2.27 0.01 -9.18
C LEU A 85 2.70 0.66 -10.49
N GLY A 86 1.87 1.52 -11.08
CA GLY A 86 2.21 2.28 -12.28
C GLY A 86 3.45 3.15 -12.12
N LEU A 87 3.60 3.81 -10.97
CA LEU A 87 4.78 4.59 -10.63
C LEU A 87 6.03 3.71 -10.54
N THR A 88 5.92 2.53 -9.92
CA THR A 88 7.01 1.54 -9.85
C THR A 88 7.48 1.14 -11.25
N LEU A 89 6.55 0.81 -12.14
CA LEU A 89 6.85 0.44 -13.53
C LEU A 89 7.44 1.60 -14.32
N CYS A 90 6.94 2.81 -14.12
CA CYS A 90 7.46 4.02 -14.76
C CYS A 90 8.92 4.28 -14.35
N ILE A 91 9.24 4.23 -13.05
CA ILE A 91 10.61 4.39 -12.55
C ILE A 91 11.53 3.29 -13.11
N ALA A 92 11.08 2.03 -13.09
CA ALA A 92 11.84 0.92 -13.64
C ALA A 92 12.13 1.12 -15.15
N TRP A 93 11.14 1.57 -15.91
CA TRP A 93 11.29 1.85 -17.33
C TRP A 93 12.25 3.02 -17.61
N VAL A 94 12.11 4.14 -16.90
CA VAL A 94 12.98 5.32 -17.07
C VAL A 94 14.43 4.96 -16.73
N THR A 95 14.65 4.31 -15.59
CA THR A 95 16.01 3.94 -15.12
C THR A 95 16.67 2.95 -16.07
N SER A 96 15.92 1.98 -16.58
CA SER A 96 16.38 1.07 -17.64
C SER A 96 16.73 1.83 -18.92
N ARG A 97 15.92 2.81 -19.35
CA ARG A 97 16.16 3.59 -20.58
C ARG A 97 17.41 4.47 -20.48
N LEU A 98 17.73 4.95 -19.28
CA LEU A 98 18.94 5.70 -18.97
C LEU A 98 20.20 4.82 -18.85
N GLY A 99 20.07 3.49 -18.98
CA GLY A 99 21.19 2.56 -18.84
C GLY A 99 21.72 2.45 -17.40
N LEU A 100 20.93 2.87 -16.40
CA LEU A 100 21.32 2.77 -15.01
C LEU A 100 21.33 1.32 -14.55
N HIS A 101 22.22 1.00 -13.61
CA HIS A 101 22.22 -0.31 -12.97
C HIS A 101 20.90 -0.54 -12.22
N TYR A 102 20.35 -1.76 -12.29
CA TYR A 102 19.02 -2.08 -11.73
C TYR A 102 18.90 -1.74 -10.23
N GLN A 103 20.01 -1.79 -9.50
CA GLN A 103 20.06 -1.43 -8.08
C GLN A 103 19.70 0.03 -7.83
N ILE A 104 20.09 0.93 -8.73
CA ILE A 104 19.76 2.36 -8.62
C ILE A 104 18.24 2.54 -8.75
N GLY A 105 17.63 1.92 -9.76
CA GLY A 105 16.17 1.96 -9.93
C GLY A 105 15.42 1.34 -8.74
N PHE A 106 15.93 0.21 -8.22
CA PHE A 106 15.40 -0.42 -7.02
C PHE A 106 15.43 0.52 -5.80
N VAL A 107 16.57 1.18 -5.55
CA VAL A 107 16.69 2.15 -4.44
C VAL A 107 15.68 3.29 -4.60
N ILE A 108 15.56 3.87 -5.79
CA ILE A 108 14.59 4.94 -6.06
C ILE A 108 13.16 4.47 -5.77
N ILE A 109 12.79 3.27 -6.20
CA ILE A 109 11.46 2.69 -5.98
C ILE A 109 11.19 2.50 -4.48
N VAL A 110 12.12 1.89 -3.75
CA VAL A 110 11.99 1.57 -2.32
C VAL A 110 11.77 2.82 -1.47
N PHE A 111 12.38 3.95 -1.82
CA PHE A 111 12.16 5.20 -1.08
C PHE A 111 10.95 5.98 -1.59
N THR A 112 10.75 6.07 -2.90
CA THR A 112 9.76 6.99 -3.48
C THR A 112 8.34 6.41 -3.38
N VAL A 113 8.16 5.14 -3.72
CA VAL A 113 6.83 4.54 -3.86
C VAL A 113 6.10 4.43 -2.51
N PRO A 114 6.73 3.98 -1.40
CA PRO A 114 6.05 3.94 -0.11
C PRO A 114 5.66 5.33 0.42
N LEU A 115 6.51 6.34 0.22
CA LEU A 115 6.23 7.72 0.64
C LEU A 115 5.04 8.29 -0.14
N PHE A 116 5.03 8.12 -1.46
CA PHE A 116 3.93 8.53 -2.32
C PHE A 116 2.63 7.79 -1.95
N SER A 117 2.72 6.47 -1.78
CA SER A 117 1.56 5.63 -1.44
C SER A 117 0.95 6.03 -0.10
N PHE A 118 1.79 6.25 0.91
CA PHE A 118 1.35 6.73 2.21
C PHE A 118 0.63 8.07 2.12
N ALA A 119 1.19 9.03 1.36
CA ALA A 119 0.57 10.34 1.17
C ALA A 119 -0.81 10.22 0.51
N VAL A 120 -0.91 9.49 -0.61
CA VAL A 120 -2.20 9.30 -1.31
C VAL A 120 -3.21 8.58 -0.43
N ILE A 121 -2.82 7.51 0.27
CA ILE A 121 -3.73 6.76 1.13
C ILE A 121 -4.21 7.64 2.29
N LYS A 122 -3.30 8.34 2.97
CA LYS A 122 -3.63 9.18 4.13
C LYS A 122 -4.50 10.38 3.75
N PHE A 123 -4.14 11.09 2.69
CA PHE A 123 -4.77 12.36 2.33
C PHE A 123 -5.97 12.21 1.38
N TRP A 124 -6.09 11.09 0.65
CA TRP A 124 -7.18 10.90 -0.29
C TRP A 124 -8.06 9.68 0.03
N ALA A 125 -7.47 8.50 0.27
CA ALA A 125 -8.29 7.31 0.55
C ALA A 125 -9.03 7.42 1.90
N PHE A 126 -8.39 8.02 2.91
CA PHE A 126 -8.95 8.23 4.25
C PHE A 126 -9.33 9.69 4.56
N ALA A 127 -9.36 10.58 3.56
CA ALA A 127 -9.90 11.93 3.74
C ALA A 127 -11.37 11.89 4.19
N GLY A 128 -11.68 12.62 5.27
CA GLY A 128 -13.06 12.78 5.78
C GLY A 128 -13.44 11.91 6.98
N HIS A 129 -12.54 11.09 7.54
CA HIS A 129 -12.80 10.34 8.78
C HIS A 129 -12.16 10.95 10.04
N ARG A 130 -11.72 12.20 9.96
CA ARG A 130 -11.43 12.98 11.17
C ARG A 130 -12.77 13.35 11.77
N SER A 131 -13.15 12.66 12.84
CA SER A 131 -14.33 12.95 13.62
C SER A 131 -14.42 14.45 13.89
N THR A 132 -15.45 15.10 13.36
CA THR A 132 -16.04 16.25 14.03
C THR A 132 -16.33 15.79 15.45
N PRO A 133 -15.84 16.46 16.50
CA PRO A 133 -16.30 16.19 17.86
C PRO A 133 -17.82 16.34 17.83
N SER A 134 -18.56 15.26 18.03
CA SER A 134 -20.00 15.34 18.20
C SER A 134 -20.25 16.27 19.37
N GLN A 135 -20.85 17.42 19.08
CA GLN A 135 -21.37 18.31 20.10
C GLN A 135 -22.27 17.49 21.02
N ARG A 136 -21.94 17.51 22.31
CA ARG A 136 -22.87 17.16 23.38
C ARG A 136 -24.12 18.03 23.21
N VAL A 137 -25.28 17.39 23.19
CA VAL A 137 -26.55 17.97 23.64
C VAL A 137 -27.16 16.96 24.60
#